data_AF-A0A9D6MAB4-F1
#
_entry.id   AF-A0A9D6MAB4-F1
#
_cell.length_a   1.000
_cell.length_b   1.000
_cell.length_c   1.000
_cell.angle_alpha   90.00
_cell.angle_beta   90.00
_cell.angle_gamma   90.00
#
_symmetry.space_group_name_H-M   'P 1'
#
loop_
_entity.id
_entity.type
_entity.pdbx_description
1 polymer ?
#
loop_
_entity_poly.entity_id
_entity_poly.type
_entity_poly.pdbx_seq_one_letter_code
_entity_poly.pdbx_strand_id
1 'polypeptide(L)'
;MGGQGRDFDAIVERLSLAPKVRAAVEGDFYSVLYLHTPTLPGGEVGVHSPVLNDTRLIAPRDWGNIWVYGLQIYVAGWLTKNEFRRKSKRLRPGSEVKQYRHTSTDNWAVAVRELRPMEELIEAAKKWGV
;
A
#
# COMPACT_ATOMS: atom_id res chain seq x y z
N MET A 1 3.00 -12.49 3.23
CA MET A 1 3.49 -11.23 2.63
C MET A 1 2.71 -10.92 1.37
N GLY A 2 2.70 -9.67 0.94
CA GLY A 2 2.06 -9.30 -0.32
C GLY A 2 2.88 -8.28 -1.11
N GLY A 3 2.68 -8.32 -2.42
CA GLY A 3 3.50 -7.60 -3.37
C GLY A 3 2.92 -7.65 -4.77
N GLN A 4 3.77 -7.45 -5.78
CA GLN A 4 3.37 -7.46 -7.18
C GLN A 4 4.18 -8.45 -8.00
N GLY A 5 3.50 -9.11 -8.93
CA GLY A 5 4.11 -9.91 -9.99
C GLY A 5 4.62 -9.06 -11.15
N ARG A 6 5.03 -9.74 -12.21
CA ARG A 6 5.61 -9.11 -13.41
C ARG A 6 4.66 -8.11 -14.06
N ASP A 7 3.36 -8.42 -14.07
CA ASP A 7 2.34 -7.64 -14.77
C ASP A 7 1.61 -6.69 -13.81
N PHE A 8 2.23 -6.37 -12.67
CA PHE A 8 1.65 -5.58 -11.57
C PHE A 8 0.43 -6.22 -10.91
N ASP A 9 0.16 -7.48 -11.21
CA ASP A 9 -0.83 -8.31 -10.54
C ASP A 9 -0.49 -8.46 -9.05
N ALA A 10 -1.52 -8.47 -8.21
CA ALA A 10 -1.33 -8.56 -6.77
C ALA A 10 -1.03 -10.02 -6.37
N ILE A 11 0.14 -10.25 -5.79
CA ILE A 11 0.54 -11.56 -5.26
C ILE A 11 0.48 -11.53 -3.74
N VAL A 12 -0.13 -12.55 -3.15
CA VAL A 12 -0.18 -12.75 -1.70
C VAL A 12 0.22 -14.19 -1.39
N GLU A 13 1.22 -14.32 -0.53
CA GLU A 13 1.71 -15.64 -0.11
C GLU A 13 1.79 -15.73 1.42
N ARG A 14 1.41 -16.89 1.95
CA ARG A 14 1.51 -17.21 3.38
C ARG A 14 2.62 -18.24 3.57
N LEU A 15 3.54 -17.94 4.47
CA LEU A 15 4.59 -18.85 4.88
C LEU A 15 4.66 -18.93 6.41
N SER A 16 5.21 -20.02 6.92
CA SER A 16 5.60 -20.16 8.32
C SER A 16 7.10 -19.96 8.43
N LEU A 17 7.53 -19.02 9.28
CA LEU A 17 8.94 -18.71 9.50
C LEU A 17 9.33 -19.14 10.92
N ALA A 18 10.05 -20.25 11.03
CA ALA A 18 10.61 -20.67 12.30
C ALA A 18 11.79 -19.77 12.72
N PRO A 19 12.05 -19.60 14.02
CA PRO A 19 13.18 -18.81 14.51
C PRO A 19 14.51 -19.27 13.91
N LYS A 20 15.31 -18.32 13.42
CA LYS A 20 16.65 -18.56 12.84
C LYS A 20 16.67 -19.43 11.58
N VAL A 21 15.52 -19.63 10.93
CA VAL A 21 15.40 -20.39 9.67
C VAL A 21 15.14 -19.42 8.52
N ARG A 22 15.59 -19.78 7.31
CA ARG A 22 15.20 -19.12 6.07
C ARG A 22 14.06 -19.90 5.43
N ALA A 23 13.00 -19.20 5.04
CA ALA A 23 11.94 -19.75 4.21
C ALA A 23 11.99 -19.04 2.86
N ALA A 24 11.97 -19.81 1.77
CA ALA A 24 11.79 -19.28 0.44
C ALA A 24 10.30 -19.01 0.22
N VAL A 25 10.01 -18.02 -0.62
CA VAL A 25 8.66 -17.82 -1.17
C VAL A 25 8.57 -18.56 -2.49
N GLU A 26 7.41 -19.12 -2.80
CA GLU A 26 7.15 -19.82 -4.06
C GLU A 26 6.81 -18.84 -5.19
N GLY A 27 6.21 -17.69 -4.88
CA GLY A 27 5.80 -16.69 -5.85
C GLY A 27 6.95 -15.81 -6.37
N ASP A 28 6.89 -15.46 -7.66
CA ASP A 28 7.80 -14.50 -8.29
C ASP A 28 7.41 -13.05 -7.98
N PHE A 29 7.89 -12.53 -6.86
CA PHE A 29 7.70 -11.13 -6.47
C PHE A 29 8.66 -10.19 -7.21
N TYR A 30 8.12 -9.26 -8.01
CA TYR A 30 8.86 -8.14 -8.60
C TYR A 30 8.94 -6.94 -7.67
N SER A 31 8.00 -6.82 -6.73
CA SER A 31 8.11 -5.92 -5.58
C SER A 31 7.41 -6.50 -4.35
N VAL A 32 7.92 -6.20 -3.16
CA VAL A 32 7.28 -6.53 -1.88
C VAL A 32 6.69 -5.26 -1.31
N LEU A 33 5.38 -5.24 -1.09
CA LEU A 33 4.66 -4.05 -0.64
C LEU A 33 4.40 -4.06 0.87
N TYR A 34 4.12 -5.25 1.43
CA TYR A 34 3.87 -5.39 2.85
C TYR A 34 4.22 -6.78 3.38
N LEU A 35 4.60 -6.80 4.65
CA LEU A 35 4.60 -8.01 5.47
C LEU A 35 3.43 -7.94 6.43
N HIS A 36 2.77 -9.06 6.62
CA HIS A 36 1.68 -9.19 7.57
C HIS A 36 1.98 -10.38 8.47
N THR A 37 1.85 -10.17 9.77
CA THR A 37 2.03 -11.17 10.79
C THR A 37 0.87 -11.07 11.78
N PRO A 38 0.27 -12.20 12.18
CA PRO A 38 -0.85 -12.18 13.13
C PRO A 38 -0.42 -11.74 14.53
N THR A 39 0.86 -11.91 14.86
CA THR A 39 1.45 -11.53 16.15
C THR A 39 2.79 -10.83 15.91
N LEU A 40 3.16 -9.91 16.80
CA LEU A 40 4.44 -9.22 16.71
C LEU A 40 5.58 -10.24 16.76
N PRO A 41 6.55 -10.21 15.83
CA PRO A 41 7.67 -11.12 15.85
C PRO A 41 8.53 -10.88 17.10
N GLY A 42 8.99 -11.95 17.75
CA GLY A 42 9.87 -11.86 18.92
C GLY A 42 11.32 -11.46 18.60
N GLY A 43 11.67 -11.31 17.32
CA GLY A 43 13.01 -10.96 16.85
C GLY A 43 12.97 -10.32 15.46
N GLU A 44 14.15 -9.99 14.93
CA GLU A 44 14.26 -9.39 13.60
C GLU A 44 13.78 -10.35 12.51
N VAL A 45 13.01 -9.83 11.57
CA VAL A 45 12.59 -10.54 10.36
C VAL A 45 13.41 -10.01 9.19
N GLY A 46 14.07 -10.91 8.48
CA GLY A 46 14.84 -10.58 7.27
C GLY A 46 14.04 -10.87 6.00
N VAL A 47 14.00 -9.90 5.08
CA VAL A 47 13.53 -10.10 3.70
C VAL A 47 14.71 -9.97 2.77
N HIS A 48 15.04 -11.06 2.09
CA HIS A 48 16.16 -11.10 1.15
C HIS A 48 15.66 -11.02 -0.30
N SER A 49 16.28 -10.14 -1.09
CA SER A 49 16.11 -10.11 -2.53
C SER A 49 17.36 -10.70 -3.20
N PRO A 50 17.25 -11.86 -3.89
CA PRO A 50 18.39 -12.45 -4.58
C PRO A 50 18.85 -11.61 -5.77
N VAL A 51 17.92 -10.89 -6.43
CA VAL A 51 18.23 -10.02 -7.58
C VAL A 51 18.99 -8.77 -7.15
N LEU A 52 18.60 -8.16 -6.04
CA LEU A 52 19.28 -6.97 -5.50
C LEU A 52 20.49 -7.32 -4.63
N ASN A 53 20.66 -8.61 -4.29
CA ASN A 53 21.64 -9.09 -3.30
C ASN A 53 21.61 -8.28 -1.99
N ASP A 54 20.40 -7.96 -1.52
CA ASP A 54 20.16 -7.13 -0.33
C ASP A 54 19.26 -7.88 0.65
N THR A 55 19.49 -7.67 1.95
CA THR A 55 18.64 -8.19 3.02
C THR A 55 18.15 -7.05 3.88
N ARG A 56 16.84 -6.82 3.86
CA ARG A 56 16.19 -5.85 4.73
C ARG A 56 15.84 -6.51 6.04
N LEU A 57 16.46 -6.04 7.12
CA LEU A 57 16.14 -6.43 8.48
C LEU A 57 15.07 -5.50 9.04
N ILE A 58 14.03 -6.08 9.62
CA ILE A 58 12.89 -5.38 10.20
C ILE A 58 12.83 -5.81 11.66
N ALA A 59 13.23 -4.92 12.56
CA ALA A 59 13.22 -5.19 13.99
C ALA A 59 11.79 -5.12 14.55
N PRO A 60 11.50 -5.77 15.68
CA PRO A 60 10.17 -5.72 16.31
C PRO A 60 9.62 -4.29 16.49
N ARG A 61 10.49 -3.31 16.77
CA ARG A 61 10.12 -1.89 16.91
C ARG A 61 9.70 -1.20 15.61
N ASP A 62 10.07 -1.76 14.45
CA ASP A 62 9.76 -1.20 13.15
C ASP A 62 8.35 -1.62 12.67
N TRP A 63 7.73 -2.60 13.35
CA TRP A 63 6.36 -3.02 13.09
C TRP A 63 5.39 -1.99 13.70
N GLY A 64 4.97 -1.05 12.86
CA GLY A 64 3.95 -0.07 13.21
C GLY A 64 2.54 -0.63 13.04
N ASN A 65 1.73 -0.53 14.07
CA ASN A 65 0.28 -0.61 13.91
C ASN A 65 -0.18 0.64 13.15
N ILE A 66 -0.82 0.46 11.99
CA ILE A 66 -1.38 1.57 11.21
C ILE A 66 -2.72 2.08 11.78
N TRP A 67 -3.17 1.52 12.90
CA TRP A 67 -4.34 1.92 13.70
C TRP A 67 -5.62 2.04 12.87
N VAL A 68 -5.80 1.17 11.88
CA VAL A 68 -7.00 1.17 11.04
C VAL A 68 -8.21 0.50 11.70
N TYR A 69 -8.09 0.08 12.96
CA TYR A 69 -9.15 -0.58 13.71
C TYR A 69 -10.31 0.38 13.99
N GLY A 70 -11.52 -0.03 13.62
CA GLY A 70 -12.73 0.77 13.85
C GLY A 70 -12.88 1.99 12.94
N LEU A 71 -12.00 2.16 11.95
CA LEU A 71 -12.17 3.22 10.94
C LEU A 71 -13.31 2.87 9.99
N GLN A 72 -14.27 3.79 9.87
CA GLN A 72 -15.21 3.77 8.75
C GLN A 72 -14.52 4.39 7.54
N ILE A 73 -14.28 3.56 6.53
CA ILE A 73 -13.72 4.01 5.25
C ILE A 73 -14.88 4.40 4.34
N TYR A 74 -14.93 5.68 3.97
CA TYR A 74 -15.86 6.18 2.97
C TYR A 74 -15.15 6.33 1.64
N VAL A 75 -15.64 5.65 0.61
CA VAL A 75 -15.16 5.81 -0.77
C VAL A 75 -16.08 6.81 -1.47
N ALA A 76 -15.60 8.05 -1.64
CA ALA A 76 -16.43 9.17 -2.12
C ALA A 76 -16.48 9.29 -3.65
N GLY A 77 -15.64 8.57 -4.39
CA GLY A 77 -15.52 8.66 -5.83
C GLY A 77 -14.18 8.12 -6.32
N TRP A 78 -13.98 8.13 -7.64
CA TRP A 78 -12.75 7.64 -8.25
C TRP A 78 -12.23 8.60 -9.33
N LEU A 79 -10.97 8.42 -9.71
CA LEU A 79 -10.33 9.18 -10.77
C LEU A 79 -9.15 8.36 -11.31
N THR A 80 -8.87 8.48 -12.61
CA THR A 80 -7.68 7.87 -13.20
C THR A 80 -6.42 8.66 -12.82
N LYS A 81 -5.25 8.01 -12.83
CA LYS A 81 -3.96 8.70 -12.64
C LYS A 81 -3.78 9.90 -13.57
N ASN A 82 -4.24 9.81 -14.81
CA ASN A 82 -4.17 10.91 -15.76
C ASN A 82 -5.06 12.09 -15.34
N GLU A 83 -6.29 11.82 -14.91
CA GLU A 83 -7.18 12.85 -14.38
C GLU A 83 -6.61 13.50 -13.13
N PHE A 84 -5.95 12.74 -12.25
CA PHE A 84 -5.26 13.29 -11.09
C PHE A 84 -4.21 14.31 -11.52
N ARG A 85 -3.32 13.93 -12.45
CA ARG A 85 -2.24 14.80 -12.92
C ARG A 85 -2.76 16.09 -13.54
N ARG A 86 -3.92 16.04 -14.19
CA ARG A 86 -4.54 17.20 -14.83
C ARG A 86 -5.36 18.08 -13.88
N LYS A 87 -6.15 17.49 -12.99
CA LYS A 87 -7.11 18.19 -12.12
C LYS A 87 -6.51 18.62 -10.79
N SER A 88 -5.45 17.95 -10.33
CA SER A 88 -4.88 18.23 -9.02
C SER A 88 -4.22 19.60 -8.95
N LYS A 89 -4.34 20.21 -7.78
CA LYS A 89 -3.66 21.44 -7.40
C LYS A 89 -2.52 21.11 -6.45
N ARG A 90 -1.39 21.76 -6.66
CA ARG A 90 -0.23 21.63 -5.78
C ARG A 90 -0.51 22.35 -4.46
N LEU A 91 -0.29 21.64 -3.37
CA LEU A 91 -0.23 22.16 -2.01
C LEU A 91 1.25 22.21 -1.62
N ARG A 92 1.78 23.42 -1.43
CA ARG A 92 3.19 23.61 -1.02
C ARG A 92 3.36 23.18 0.44
N PRO A 93 4.59 22.89 0.90
CA PRO A 93 4.87 22.74 2.33
C PRO A 93 4.31 23.92 3.13
N GLY A 94 3.76 23.65 4.31
CA GLY A 94 3.09 24.63 5.16
C GLY A 94 1.61 24.87 4.86
N SER A 95 1.03 24.20 3.86
CA SER A 95 -0.41 24.34 3.55
C SER A 95 -1.26 23.71 4.66
N GLU A 96 -2.32 24.41 5.09
CA GLU A 96 -3.32 23.86 6.02
C GLU A 96 -4.20 22.82 5.32
N VAL A 97 -4.36 21.65 5.95
CA VAL A 97 -5.26 20.59 5.49
C VAL A 97 -6.00 19.96 6.68
N LYS A 98 -7.08 19.22 6.42
CA LYS A 98 -7.83 18.55 7.48
C LYS A 98 -7.11 17.33 8.09
N GLN A 99 -6.26 16.66 7.30
CA GLN A 99 -5.64 15.40 7.70
C GLN A 99 -4.53 15.58 8.76
N TYR A 100 -3.87 16.75 8.77
CA TYR A 100 -2.79 17.11 9.69
C TYR A 100 -2.62 18.64 9.70
N ARG A 101 -1.96 19.17 10.72
CA ARG A 101 -1.86 20.63 10.96
C ARG A 101 -1.33 21.41 9.74
N HIS A 102 -0.22 20.95 9.15
CA HIS A 102 0.32 21.50 7.90
C HIS A 102 1.02 20.41 7.07
N THR A 103 1.12 20.59 5.76
CA THR A 103 1.90 19.72 4.86
C THR A 103 3.41 19.87 5.09
N SER A 104 4.16 18.78 5.21
CA SER A 104 5.64 18.82 5.34
C SER A 104 6.38 18.81 3.99
N THR A 105 5.71 18.31 2.94
CA THR A 105 6.25 18.17 1.59
C THR A 105 5.24 18.72 0.57
N ASP A 106 5.65 18.80 -0.69
CA ASP A 106 4.70 19.05 -1.78
C ASP A 106 3.68 17.93 -1.87
N ASN A 107 2.41 18.31 -1.75
CA ASN A 107 1.29 17.41 -1.93
C ASN A 107 0.45 17.86 -3.12
N TRP A 108 -0.36 16.95 -3.65
CA TRP A 108 -1.32 17.26 -4.71
C TRP A 108 -2.71 16.89 -4.22
N ALA A 109 -3.67 17.77 -4.45
CA ALA A 109 -5.03 17.60 -3.98
C ALA A 109 -6.05 17.87 -5.08
N VAL A 110 -7.15 17.12 -5.05
CA VAL A 110 -8.33 17.28 -5.91
C VAL A 110 -9.54 17.41 -4.99
N ALA A 111 -10.49 18.29 -5.32
CA ALA A 111 -11.71 18.39 -4.53
C ALA A 111 -12.60 17.16 -4.75
N VAL A 112 -13.27 16.68 -3.70
CA VAL A 112 -14.15 15.49 -3.76
C VAL A 112 -15.23 15.63 -4.85
N ARG A 113 -15.76 16.84 -5.07
CA ARG A 113 -16.74 17.12 -6.13
C ARG A 113 -16.22 16.94 -7.56
N GLU A 114 -14.91 16.81 -7.74
CA GLU A 114 -14.26 16.62 -9.05
C GLU A 114 -13.97 15.14 -9.36
N LEU A 115 -14.29 14.25 -8.41
CA LEU A 115 -14.23 12.79 -8.55
C LEU A 115 -15.38 12.30 -9.43
N ARG A 116 -15.15 11.18 -10.10
CA ARG A 116 -16.21 10.44 -10.79
C ARG A 116 -17.04 9.65 -9.77
N PRO A 117 -18.35 9.47 -10.01
CA PRO A 117 -19.23 8.68 -9.14
C PRO A 117 -18.75 7.22 -9.04
N MET A 118 -18.90 6.63 -7.85
CA MET A 118 -18.44 5.26 -7.59
C MET A 118 -19.21 4.20 -8.38
N GLU A 119 -20.47 4.49 -8.70
CA GLU A 119 -21.36 3.64 -9.48
C GLU A 119 -20.72 3.27 -10.82
N GLU A 120 -20.08 4.22 -11.48
CA GLU A 120 -19.38 3.98 -12.76
C GLU A 120 -18.24 2.96 -12.61
N LEU A 121 -17.47 3.05 -11.51
CA LEU A 121 -16.36 2.13 -11.26
C LEU A 121 -16.87 0.74 -10.87
N ILE A 122 -17.94 0.67 -10.07
CA ILE A 122 -18.56 -0.60 -9.67
C ILE A 122 -19.10 -1.33 -10.90
N GLU A 123 -19.79 -0.63 -11.80
CA GLU A 123 -20.28 -1.22 -13.04
C GLU A 123 -19.16 -1.66 -13.98
N ALA A 124 -18.05 -0.92 -14.04
CA ALA A 124 -16.86 -1.34 -14.78
C ALA A 124 -16.23 -2.60 -14.16
N ALA A 125 -16.09 -2.64 -12.83
CA ALA A 125 -15.48 -3.76 -12.11
C ALA A 125 -16.28 -5.06 -12.26
N LYS A 126 -17.62 -4.99 -12.27
CA LYS A 126 -18.48 -6.17 -12.55
C LYS A 126 -18.18 -6.82 -13.90
N LYS A 127 -17.79 -6.04 -14.91
CA LYS A 127 -17.44 -6.55 -16.24
C LYS A 127 -16.07 -7.22 -16.30
N TRP A 128 -15.19 -6.95 -15.32
CA TRP A 128 -13.87 -7.60 -15.23
C TRP A 128 -13.93 -8.95 -14.51
N GLY A 129 -15.01 -9.23 -13.78
CA GLY A 129 -15.24 -10.51 -13.10
C GLY A 129 -15.93 -11.57 -13.96
N VAL A 130 -15.94 -11.39 -15.29
CA VAL A 130 -16.44 -12.37 -16.29
C VAL A 130 -15.26 -12.87 -17.11
#